data_AF-A0A1R0WC91-F1
#
_entry.id   AF-A0A1R0WC91-F1
#
_cell.length_a   1.000
_cell.length_b   1.000
_cell.length_c   1.000
_cell.angle_alpha   90.00
_cell.angle_beta   90.00
_cell.angle_gamma   90.00
#
_symmetry.space_group_name_H-M   'P 1'
#
loop_
_entity.id
_entity.type
_entity.pdbx_description
1 polymer ?
#
loop_
_entity_poly.entity_id
_entity_poly.type
_entity_poly.pdbx_seq_one_letter_code
_entity_poly.pdbx_strand_id
1 'polypeptide(L)'
;MKSYPYIQEAYKAILHGDYELAVYWFETAIEKEPDNAEIHYRCSITYARNGKLEQALLHAQKAAELAPDHGEYMMHLGSLEAKKLTAGARLLIEASASDLSKAREDILAQLKKSIELDPLYTDAYVWLAIAYAEMDEYILAIAVLKEAISLEPQNDQLTQLLQDFHKRMKSK
;
A
#
# COMPACT_ATOMS: atom_id res chain seq x y z
N MET A 1 -22.10 16.46 -22.12
CA MET A 1 -22.90 15.35 -21.52
C MET A 1 -22.37 15.17 -20.11
N LYS A 2 -23.22 15.09 -19.09
CA LYS A 2 -22.76 14.95 -17.69
C LYS A 2 -22.09 13.59 -17.47
N SER A 3 -21.18 13.50 -16.49
CA SER A 3 -20.42 12.28 -16.16
C SER A 3 -21.29 11.13 -15.60
N TYR A 4 -22.46 11.45 -15.06
CA TYR A 4 -23.31 10.55 -14.29
C TYR A 4 -23.63 9.18 -14.95
N PRO A 5 -24.00 9.07 -16.24
CA PRO A 5 -24.30 7.77 -16.85
C PRO A 5 -23.09 6.84 -16.86
N TYR A 6 -21.88 7.38 -17.07
CA TYR A 6 -20.65 6.60 -17.08
C TYR A 6 -20.29 6.09 -15.68
N ILE A 7 -20.49 6.92 -14.65
CA ILE A 7 -20.31 6.52 -13.25
C ILE A 7 -21.25 5.35 -12.89
N GLN A 8 -22.50 5.37 -13.37
CA GLN A 8 -23.44 4.27 -13.14
C GLN A 8 -22.97 2.95 -13.78
N GLU A 9 -22.46 2.99 -15.01
CA GLU A 9 -21.90 1.81 -15.67
C GLU A 9 -20.62 1.31 -14.96
N ALA A 10 -19.80 2.22 -14.45
CA ALA A 10 -18.62 1.85 -13.65
C ALA A 10 -19.01 1.05 -12.40
N TYR A 11 -20.04 1.48 -11.67
CA TYR A 11 -20.54 0.72 -10.53
C TYR A 11 -21.16 -0.60 -10.88
N LYS A 12 -21.91 -0.68 -11.99
CA LYS A 12 -22.42 -1.96 -12.48
C LYS A 12 -21.26 -2.92 -12.75
N ALA A 13 -20.19 -2.46 -13.39
CA ALA A 13 -19.00 -3.28 -13.64
C ALA A 13 -18.35 -3.75 -12.32
N ILE A 14 -18.21 -2.86 -11.32
CA ILE A 14 -17.72 -3.22 -9.98
C ILE A 14 -18.57 -4.31 -9.33
N LEU A 15 -19.91 -4.23 -9.43
CA LEU A 15 -20.81 -5.25 -8.86
C LEU A 15 -20.65 -6.63 -9.50
N HIS A 16 -20.21 -6.67 -10.77
CA HIS A 16 -19.87 -7.91 -11.46
C HIS A 16 -18.41 -8.34 -11.24
N GLY A 17 -17.62 -7.57 -10.48
CA GLY A 17 -16.21 -7.81 -10.25
C GLY A 17 -15.30 -7.44 -11.43
N ASP A 18 -15.85 -6.78 -12.46
CA ASP A 18 -15.09 -6.36 -13.64
C ASP A 18 -14.45 -5.00 -13.41
N TYR A 19 -13.31 -5.00 -12.73
CA TYR A 19 -12.57 -3.78 -12.41
C TYR A 19 -11.93 -3.13 -13.64
N GLU A 20 -11.62 -3.90 -14.70
CA GLU A 20 -11.08 -3.35 -15.94
C GLU A 20 -12.14 -2.51 -16.66
N LEU A 21 -13.36 -3.04 -16.80
CA LEU A 21 -14.48 -2.31 -17.38
C LEU A 21 -14.90 -1.12 -16.50
N ALA A 22 -14.85 -1.27 -15.18
CA ALA A 22 -15.14 -0.16 -14.27
C ALA A 22 -14.16 1.01 -14.43
N VAL A 23 -12.87 0.72 -14.58
CA VAL A 23 -11.84 1.73 -14.88
C VAL A 23 -12.18 2.47 -16.18
N TYR A 24 -12.48 1.74 -17.26
CA TYR A 24 -12.84 2.33 -18.55
C TYR A 24 -13.98 3.34 -18.42
N TRP A 25 -15.03 2.99 -17.66
CA TRP A 25 -16.17 3.87 -17.45
C TRP A 25 -15.83 5.08 -16.57
N PHE A 26 -14.97 4.92 -15.56
CA PHE A 26 -14.48 6.05 -14.77
C PHE A 26 -13.58 6.98 -15.58
N GLU A 27 -12.68 6.47 -16.43
CA GLU A 27 -11.87 7.29 -17.34
C GLU A 27 -12.77 8.08 -18.30
N THR A 28 -13.80 7.44 -18.86
CA THR A 28 -14.79 8.10 -19.71
C THR A 28 -15.56 9.18 -18.95
N ALA A 29 -15.85 8.97 -17.65
CA ALA A 29 -16.49 9.96 -16.79
C ALA A 29 -15.55 11.17 -16.53
N ILE A 30 -14.26 10.93 -16.31
CA ILE A 30 -13.21 11.95 -16.15
C ILE A 30 -13.09 12.80 -17.42
N GLU A 31 -13.17 12.21 -18.62
CA GLU A 31 -13.16 12.99 -19.87
C GLU A 31 -14.30 14.02 -19.95
N LYS A 32 -15.43 13.78 -19.27
CA LYS A 32 -16.56 14.72 -19.25
C LYS A 32 -16.41 15.79 -18.18
N GLU A 33 -15.80 15.43 -17.05
CA GLU A 33 -15.64 16.29 -15.88
C GLU A 33 -14.22 16.10 -15.28
N PRO A 34 -13.17 16.66 -15.94
CA PRO A 34 -11.77 16.39 -15.60
C PRO A 34 -11.32 17.00 -14.26
N ASP A 35 -12.08 17.95 -13.72
CA ASP A 35 -11.79 18.59 -12.44
C ASP A 35 -12.72 18.10 -11.32
N ASN A 36 -13.42 16.98 -11.53
CA ASN A 36 -14.26 16.37 -10.51
C ASN A 36 -13.42 15.42 -9.63
N ALA A 37 -13.07 15.91 -8.44
CA ALA A 37 -12.24 15.20 -7.47
C ALA A 37 -12.82 13.82 -7.08
N GLU A 38 -14.14 13.71 -6.96
CA GLU A 38 -14.79 12.47 -6.55
C GLU A 38 -14.66 11.37 -7.61
N ILE A 39 -14.71 11.73 -8.89
CA ILE A 39 -14.54 10.74 -9.97
C ILE A 39 -13.09 10.24 -9.97
N HIS A 40 -12.11 11.13 -9.80
CA HIS A 40 -10.71 10.76 -9.66
C HIS A 40 -10.48 9.82 -8.47
N TYR A 41 -11.05 10.15 -7.31
CA TYR A 41 -10.99 9.30 -6.11
C TYR A 41 -11.61 7.90 -6.33
N ARG A 42 -12.76 7.82 -7.02
CA ARG A 42 -13.40 6.54 -7.32
C ARG A 42 -12.62 5.72 -8.35
N CYS A 43 -12.04 6.40 -9.34
CA CYS A 43 -11.15 5.80 -10.31
C CYS A 43 -9.90 5.22 -9.63
N SER A 44 -9.28 5.96 -8.69
CA SER A 44 -8.09 5.47 -7.97
C SER A 44 -8.37 4.20 -7.16
N ILE A 45 -9.49 4.16 -6.44
CA ILE A 45 -9.93 2.94 -5.72
C ILE A 45 -10.07 1.76 -6.69
N THR A 46 -10.65 2.01 -7.86
CA THR A 46 -10.92 0.97 -8.85
C THR A 46 -9.62 0.45 -9.47
N TYR A 47 -8.67 1.33 -9.80
CA TYR A 47 -7.33 0.93 -10.21
C TYR A 47 -6.59 0.14 -9.14
N ALA A 48 -6.68 0.55 -7.87
CA ALA A 48 -6.05 -0.16 -6.77
C ALA A 48 -6.61 -1.59 -6.62
N ARG A 49 -7.93 -1.76 -6.75
CA ARG A 49 -8.58 -3.09 -6.77
C ARG A 49 -8.19 -3.92 -7.99
N ASN A 50 -7.89 -3.26 -9.11
CA ASN A 50 -7.39 -3.90 -10.32
C ASN A 50 -5.88 -4.18 -10.30
N GLY A 51 -5.20 -3.99 -9.16
CA GLY A 51 -3.75 -4.23 -9.01
C GLY A 51 -2.85 -3.20 -9.73
N LYS A 52 -3.42 -2.12 -10.25
CA LYS A 52 -2.71 -1.07 -11.01
C LYS A 52 -2.35 0.10 -10.09
N LEU A 53 -1.37 -0.12 -9.20
CA LEU A 53 -1.03 0.82 -8.11
C LEU A 53 -0.55 2.20 -8.61
N GLU A 54 0.25 2.26 -9.67
CA GLU A 54 0.77 3.55 -10.19
C GLU A 54 -0.36 4.43 -10.76
N GLN A 55 -1.30 3.83 -11.51
CA GLN A 55 -2.49 4.54 -11.99
C GLN A 55 -3.41 4.97 -10.84
N ALA A 56 -3.53 4.13 -9.81
CA ALA A 56 -4.29 4.48 -8.62
C ALA A 56 -3.71 5.73 -7.94
N LEU A 57 -2.39 5.79 -7.77
CA LEU A 57 -1.70 6.94 -7.18
C LEU A 57 -1.92 8.21 -7.99
N LEU A 58 -1.83 8.15 -9.31
CA LEU A 58 -2.05 9.31 -10.19
C LEU A 58 -3.42 9.95 -9.95
N HIS A 59 -4.47 9.13 -9.89
CA HIS A 59 -5.83 9.64 -9.68
C HIS A 59 -6.11 10.02 -8.22
N ALA A 60 -5.54 9.33 -7.24
CA ALA A 60 -5.66 9.70 -5.84
C ALA A 60 -5.00 11.07 -5.57
N GLN A 61 -3.82 11.30 -6.15
CA GLN A 61 -3.12 12.58 -6.09
C GLN A 61 -3.97 13.68 -6.72
N LYS A 62 -4.52 13.45 -7.92
CA LYS A 62 -5.40 14.43 -8.58
C LYS A 62 -6.64 14.76 -7.74
N ALA A 63 -7.24 13.77 -7.08
CA ALA A 63 -8.37 14.00 -6.18
C ALA A 63 -7.98 14.86 -4.97
N ALA A 64 -6.84 14.58 -4.34
CA ALA A 64 -6.33 15.35 -3.21
C ALA A 64 -5.92 16.79 -3.63
N GLU A 65 -5.38 16.98 -4.83
CA GLU A 65 -5.05 18.31 -5.38
C GLU A 65 -6.30 19.15 -5.64
N LEU A 66 -7.36 18.54 -6.18
CA LEU A 66 -8.62 19.22 -6.48
C LEU A 66 -9.44 19.55 -5.21
N ALA A 67 -9.28 18.76 -4.15
CA ALA A 67 -9.99 18.93 -2.88
C ALA A 67 -9.06 18.69 -1.68
N PRO A 68 -8.12 19.63 -1.38
CA PRO A 68 -7.10 19.45 -0.35
C PRO A 68 -7.67 19.37 1.07
N ASP A 69 -8.86 19.92 1.31
CA ASP A 69 -9.52 19.86 2.62
C ASP A 69 -10.33 18.57 2.83
N HIS A 70 -10.36 17.67 1.84
CA HIS A 70 -11.11 16.41 1.91
C HIS A 70 -10.27 15.30 2.54
N GLY A 71 -10.39 15.14 3.87
CA GLY A 71 -9.60 14.19 4.67
C GLY A 71 -9.56 12.76 4.11
N GLU A 72 -10.67 12.26 3.59
CA GLU A 72 -10.75 10.91 3.01
C GLU A 72 -9.83 10.72 1.80
N TYR A 73 -9.64 11.76 0.97
CA TYR A 73 -8.80 11.67 -0.22
C TYR A 73 -7.32 11.65 0.16
N MET A 74 -6.93 12.48 1.14
CA MET A 74 -5.59 12.48 1.71
C MET A 74 -5.26 11.14 2.38
N MET A 75 -6.20 10.59 3.17
CA MET A 75 -6.01 9.27 3.80
C MET A 75 -5.86 8.15 2.75
N HIS A 76 -6.67 8.17 1.69
CA HIS A 76 -6.56 7.19 0.62
C HIS A 76 -5.24 7.30 -0.14
N LEU A 77 -4.80 8.52 -0.47
CA LEU A 77 -3.49 8.76 -1.09
C LEU A 77 -2.37 8.22 -0.19
N GLY A 78 -2.38 8.53 1.11
CA GLY A 78 -1.40 8.03 2.07
C GLY A 78 -1.34 6.50 2.13
N SER A 79 -2.49 5.82 2.12
CA SER A 79 -2.53 4.35 2.08
C SER A 79 -1.94 3.76 0.78
N LEU A 80 -2.16 4.42 -0.37
CA LEU A 80 -1.53 3.99 -1.62
C LEU A 80 -0.01 4.27 -1.64
N GLU A 81 0.43 5.40 -1.09
CA GLU A 81 1.85 5.74 -0.95
C GLU A 81 2.58 4.77 -0.02
N ALA A 82 1.94 4.38 1.09
CA ALA A 82 2.44 3.36 2.00
C ALA A 82 2.67 2.02 1.26
N LYS A 83 1.70 1.59 0.45
CA LYS A 83 1.84 0.39 -0.39
C LYS A 83 3.00 0.49 -1.37
N LYS A 84 3.17 1.64 -2.03
CA LYS A 84 4.28 1.86 -2.97
C LYS A 84 5.64 1.83 -2.29
N LEU A 85 5.77 2.49 -1.14
CA LEU A 85 7.01 2.49 -0.35
C LEU A 85 7.35 1.08 0.14
N THR A 86 6.36 0.33 0.63
CA THR A 86 6.57 -1.05 1.07
C THR A 86 7.00 -1.95 -0.09
N ALA A 87 6.38 -1.81 -1.26
CA ALA A 87 6.77 -2.55 -2.47
C ALA A 87 8.19 -2.20 -2.93
N GLY A 88 8.56 -0.91 -2.91
CA GLY A 88 9.91 -0.43 -3.23
C GLY A 88 10.97 -1.01 -2.28
N ALA A 89 10.70 -0.96 -0.97
CA ALA A 89 11.60 -1.51 0.04
C ALA A 89 11.78 -3.03 -0.11
N ARG A 90 10.70 -3.76 -0.40
CA ARG A 90 10.74 -5.19 -0.70
C ARG A 90 11.67 -5.49 -1.88
N LEU A 91 11.52 -4.76 -2.99
CA LEU A 91 12.38 -4.94 -4.17
C LEU A 91 13.85 -4.67 -3.85
N LEU A 92 14.14 -3.66 -3.02
CA LEU A 92 15.50 -3.36 -2.57
C LEU A 92 16.08 -4.50 -1.72
N ILE A 93 15.30 -5.10 -0.83
CA ILE A 93 15.72 -6.27 -0.03
C ILE A 93 16.06 -7.44 -0.96
N GLU A 94 15.16 -7.76 -1.90
CA GLU A 94 15.35 -8.86 -2.85
C GLU A 94 16.58 -8.64 -3.75
N ALA A 95 16.78 -7.41 -4.24
CA ALA A 95 17.93 -7.04 -5.07
C ALA A 95 19.26 -7.00 -4.30
N SER A 96 19.21 -6.71 -3.00
CA SER A 96 20.40 -6.53 -2.15
C SER A 96 20.77 -7.78 -1.35
N ALA A 97 20.24 -8.95 -1.69
CA ALA A 97 20.41 -10.19 -0.93
C ALA A 97 21.88 -10.58 -0.62
N SER A 98 22.85 -10.09 -1.41
CA SER A 98 24.28 -10.32 -1.16
C SER A 98 24.93 -9.32 -0.19
N ASP A 99 24.36 -8.13 -0.07
CA ASP A 99 24.88 -7.04 0.77
C ASP A 99 23.79 -5.99 1.04
N LEU A 100 22.96 -6.22 2.06
CA LEU A 100 21.90 -5.29 2.46
C LEU A 100 22.45 -3.96 3.01
N SER A 101 23.73 -3.89 3.40
CA SER A 101 24.29 -2.70 4.05
C SER A 101 24.22 -1.47 3.15
N LYS A 102 24.32 -1.66 1.82
CA LYS A 102 24.27 -0.59 0.83
C LYS A 102 22.89 0.04 0.67
N ALA A 103 21.83 -0.73 0.90
CA ALA A 103 20.44 -0.28 0.75
C ALA A 103 19.73 -0.12 2.10
N ARG A 104 20.42 -0.36 3.22
CA ARG A 104 19.85 -0.37 4.58
C ARG A 104 19.10 0.92 4.89
N GLU A 105 19.72 2.06 4.65
CA GLU A 105 19.12 3.36 4.96
C GLU A 105 17.84 3.60 4.16
N ASP A 106 17.87 3.32 2.85
CA ASP A 106 16.71 3.48 1.97
C ASP A 106 15.55 2.54 2.34
N ILE A 107 15.85 1.26 2.62
CA ILE A 107 14.86 0.26 3.04
C ILE A 107 14.16 0.70 4.33
N LEU A 108 14.94 1.07 5.36
CA LEU A 108 14.39 1.48 6.65
C LEU A 108 13.62 2.80 6.54
N ALA A 109 14.09 3.74 5.72
CA ALA A 109 13.40 5.01 5.49
C ALA A 109 12.03 4.79 4.82
N GLN A 110 11.97 3.98 3.75
CA GLN A 110 10.73 3.69 3.05
C GLN A 110 9.70 2.98 3.94
N LEU A 111 10.12 1.95 4.68
CA LEU A 111 9.21 1.19 5.54
C LEU A 111 8.71 2.01 6.73
N LYS A 112 9.57 2.83 7.35
CA LYS A 112 9.13 3.75 8.41
C LYS A 112 8.16 4.80 7.89
N LYS A 113 8.43 5.37 6.70
CA LYS A 113 7.51 6.34 6.09
C LYS A 113 6.18 5.69 5.71
N SER A 114 6.20 4.44 5.25
CA SER A 114 4.99 3.67 4.99
C SER A 114 4.11 3.55 6.25
N ILE A 115 4.71 3.21 7.39
CA ILE A 115 4.01 3.09 8.68
C ILE A 115 3.47 4.46 9.15
N GLU A 116 4.21 5.54 8.91
CA GLU A 116 3.74 6.90 9.23
C GLU A 116 2.51 7.29 8.41
N LEU A 117 2.49 6.92 7.12
CA LEU A 117 1.39 7.23 6.20
C LEU A 117 0.15 6.36 6.43
N ASP A 118 0.35 5.07 6.73
CA ASP A 118 -0.71 4.13 7.05
C ASP A 118 -0.30 3.23 8.24
N PRO A 119 -0.61 3.66 9.48
CA PRO A 119 -0.26 2.91 10.68
C PRO A 119 -0.97 1.55 10.81
N LEU A 120 -2.00 1.31 10.00
CA LEU A 120 -2.76 0.05 9.98
C LEU A 120 -2.30 -0.89 8.85
N TYR A 121 -1.30 -0.49 8.06
CA TYR A 121 -0.79 -1.32 6.98
C TYR A 121 0.20 -2.38 7.48
N THR A 122 -0.34 -3.55 7.85
CA THR A 122 0.40 -4.67 8.44
C THR A 122 1.65 -5.07 7.63
N ASP A 123 1.56 -5.12 6.30
CA ASP A 123 2.69 -5.52 5.43
C ASP A 123 3.93 -4.65 5.65
N ALA A 124 3.76 -3.34 5.93
CA ALA A 124 4.90 -2.45 6.18
C ALA A 124 5.67 -2.86 7.45
N TYR A 125 4.95 -3.26 8.51
CA TYR A 125 5.56 -3.80 9.72
C TYR A 125 6.22 -5.15 9.46
N VAL A 126 5.59 -6.02 8.67
CA VAL A 126 6.16 -7.33 8.31
C VAL A 126 7.48 -7.16 7.56
N TRP A 127 7.51 -6.32 6.52
CA TRP A 127 8.73 -6.07 5.75
C TRP A 127 9.80 -5.34 6.55
N LEU A 128 9.43 -4.47 7.50
CA LEU A 128 10.38 -3.85 8.42
C LEU A 128 10.99 -4.89 9.38
N ALA A 129 10.18 -5.81 9.88
CA ALA A 129 10.67 -6.90 10.73
C ALA A 129 11.61 -7.85 9.94
N ILE A 130 11.26 -8.17 8.69
CA ILE A 130 12.13 -8.95 7.79
C ILE A 130 13.44 -8.20 7.53
N ALA A 131 13.40 -6.91 7.21
CA ALA A 131 14.59 -6.11 6.98
C ALA A 131 15.54 -6.14 8.19
N TYR A 132 15.02 -5.96 9.41
CA TYR A 132 15.84 -6.09 10.62
C TYR A 132 16.39 -7.51 10.82
N ALA A 133 15.62 -8.55 10.50
CA ALA A 133 16.07 -9.93 10.63
C ALA A 133 17.21 -10.27 9.64
N GLU A 134 17.13 -9.79 8.39
CA GLU A 134 18.19 -9.93 7.39
C GLU A 134 19.45 -9.13 7.76
N MET A 135 19.30 -8.07 8.56
CA MET A 135 20.42 -7.32 9.16
C MET A 135 20.91 -7.93 10.49
N ASP A 136 20.38 -9.10 10.87
CA ASP A 136 20.67 -9.79 12.13
C ASP A 136 20.27 -9.05 13.42
N GLU A 137 19.43 -8.02 13.28
CA GLU A 137 18.88 -7.20 14.36
C GLU A 137 17.59 -7.84 14.93
N TYR A 138 17.68 -9.10 15.37
CA TYR A 138 16.52 -9.91 15.77
C TYR A 138 15.68 -9.31 16.89
N ILE A 139 16.29 -8.57 17.83
CA ILE A 139 15.55 -7.90 18.91
C ILE A 139 14.56 -6.88 18.32
N LEU A 140 15.00 -6.09 17.34
CA LEU A 140 14.14 -5.12 16.66
C LEU A 140 13.12 -5.81 15.76
N ALA A 141 13.54 -6.84 15.02
CA ALA A 141 12.66 -7.63 14.17
C ALA A 141 11.47 -8.20 14.97
N ILE A 142 11.75 -8.81 16.12
CA ILE A 142 10.73 -9.38 17.02
C ILE A 142 9.81 -8.28 17.59
N ALA A 143 10.35 -7.12 17.96
CA ALA A 143 9.55 -6.02 18.48
C ALA A 143 8.56 -5.52 17.42
N VAL A 144 9.03 -5.24 16.19
CA VAL A 144 8.18 -4.79 15.09
C VAL A 144 7.15 -5.85 14.69
N LEU A 145 7.53 -7.12 14.65
CA LEU A 145 6.60 -8.19 14.28
C LEU A 145 5.48 -8.38 15.31
N LYS A 146 5.72 -8.09 16.58
CA LYS A 146 4.66 -8.07 17.60
C LYS A 146 3.64 -6.96 17.34
N GLU A 147 4.06 -5.81 16.84
CA GLU A 147 3.14 -4.75 16.40
C GLU A 147 2.28 -5.26 15.23
N ALA A 148 2.88 -5.92 14.23
CA ALA A 148 2.12 -6.54 13.12
C ALA A 148 1.09 -7.57 13.62
N ILE A 149 1.46 -8.43 14.58
CA ILE A 149 0.55 -9.40 15.21
C ILE A 149 -0.57 -8.68 15.98
N SER A 150 -0.31 -7.52 16.58
CA SER A 150 -1.35 -6.76 17.28
C SER A 150 -2.41 -6.21 16.31
N LEU A 151 -2.02 -5.89 15.07
CA LEU A 151 -2.93 -5.46 14.00
C LEU A 151 -3.74 -6.63 13.44
N GLU A 152 -3.10 -7.80 13.28
CA GLU A 152 -3.75 -9.03 12.78
C GLU A 152 -3.54 -10.24 13.71
N PRO A 153 -4.24 -10.31 14.86
CA PRO A 153 -3.99 -11.33 15.89
C PRO A 153 -4.30 -12.76 15.47
N GLN A 154 -5.11 -12.93 14.41
CA GLN A 154 -5.52 -14.23 13.88
C GLN A 154 -4.67 -14.69 12.69
N ASN A 155 -3.61 -13.94 12.35
CA ASN A 155 -2.73 -14.29 11.25
C ASN A 155 -1.64 -15.28 11.73
N ASP A 156 -1.90 -16.57 11.53
CA ASP A 156 -0.98 -17.65 11.92
C ASP A 156 0.39 -17.52 11.26
N GLN A 157 0.48 -16.92 10.07
CA GLN A 157 1.75 -16.73 9.37
C GLN A 157 2.67 -15.77 10.14
N LEU A 158 2.12 -14.72 10.76
CA LEU A 158 2.90 -13.78 11.58
C LEU A 158 3.43 -14.46 12.84
N THR A 159 2.62 -15.32 13.45
CA THR A 159 3.02 -16.09 14.63
C THR A 159 4.14 -17.10 14.28
N GLN A 160 4.04 -17.76 13.13
CA GLN A 160 5.10 -18.64 12.62
C GLN A 160 6.40 -17.87 12.35
N LEU A 161 6.31 -16.72 11.68
CA LEU A 161 7.46 -15.86 11.41
C LEU A 161 8.17 -15.42 12.71
N LEU A 162 7.39 -15.12 13.75
CA LEU A 162 7.93 -14.76 15.07
C LEU A 162 8.69 -15.90 15.72
N GLN A 163 8.18 -17.13 15.63
CA GLN A 163 8.88 -18.31 16.12
C GLN A 163 10.19 -18.54 15.37
N ASP A 164 10.20 -18.30 14.06
CA ASP A 164 11.39 -18.46 13.24
C ASP A 164 12.46 -17.41 13.57
N PHE A 165 12.07 -16.15 13.80
CA PHE A 165 12.99 -15.13 14.31
C PHE A 165 13.57 -15.51 15.68
N HIS A 166 12.76 -16.03 16.59
CA HIS A 166 13.25 -16.51 17.88
C HIS A 166 14.24 -17.69 17.76
N LYS A 167 14.01 -18.64 16.83
CA LYS A 167 14.93 -19.75 16.58
C LYS A 167 16.26 -19.23 16.01
N ARG A 168 16.21 -18.37 15.00
CA ARG A 168 17.41 -17.79 14.36
C ARG A 168 18.25 -16.97 15.33
N MET A 169 17.60 -16.20 16.21
CA MET A 169 18.26 -15.44 17.27
C MET A 169 19.02 -16.33 18.25
N LYS A 170 18.49 -17.52 18.57
CA LYS A 170 19.14 -18.49 19.50
C LYS A 170 20.26 -19.30 18.85
N SER A 171 20.27 -19.39 17.51
CA SER A 171 21.29 -20.14 16.76
C SER A 171 22.53 -19.33 16.42
N LYS A 172 22.60 -18.06 16.85
CA LYS A 172 23.77 -17.18 16.76
C LYS A 172 24.47 -17.09 18.11
#